data_AF-A0A072NGY8-F1
#
_entry.id   AF-A0A072NGY8-F1
#
_cell.length_a   1.000
_cell.length_b   1.000
_cell.length_c   1.000
_cell.angle_alpha   90.00
_cell.angle_beta   90.00
_cell.angle_gamma   90.00
#
_symmetry.space_group_name_H-M   'P 1'
#
loop_
_entity.id
_entity.type
_entity.pdbx_description
1 polymer ?
#
loop_
_entity_poly.entity_id
_entity_poly.type
_entity_poly.pdbx_seq_one_letter_code
_entity_poly.pdbx_strand_id
1 'polypeptide(L)'
;MHGFELLLVLFDNLVKVGIVRTPETAHFTFDLRAETNEAMESLIEKAQKTIEKTAKPTSTMVDSKVENLLPVAVQHPYAIELAKDAITTVQGEEHVEPIYISPGGEDFHFYAYHAPV
;
A
#
# COMPACT_ATOMS: atom_id res chain seq x y z
N MET A 1 5.22 -13.77 -10.18
CA MET A 1 4.78 -12.45 -10.71
C MET A 1 4.27 -11.69 -9.52
N HIS A 2 4.98 -10.66 -9.06
CA HIS A 2 4.54 -9.87 -7.91
C HIS A 2 3.45 -8.92 -8.41
N GLY A 3 2.23 -9.08 -7.89
CA GLY A 3 1.07 -8.28 -8.27
C GLY A 3 1.19 -6.88 -7.70
N PHE A 4 0.99 -5.87 -8.54
CA PHE A 4 0.81 -4.48 -8.10
C PHE A 4 -0.65 -4.11 -8.35
N GLU A 5 -1.33 -3.60 -7.34
CA GLU A 5 -2.68 -3.05 -7.46
C GLU A 5 -2.60 -1.54 -7.22
N LEU A 6 -3.00 -0.76 -8.22
CA LEU A 6 -3.01 0.71 -8.17
C LEU A 6 -4.47 1.15 -8.16
N LEU A 7 -4.95 1.67 -7.02
CA LEU A 7 -6.26 2.29 -6.95
C LEU A 7 -6.12 3.80 -7.14
N LEU A 8 -6.59 4.30 -8.29
CA LEU A 8 -6.66 5.73 -8.59
C LEU A 8 -7.98 6.28 -8.06
N VAL A 9 -7.95 7.13 -7.04
CA VAL A 9 -9.13 7.87 -6.58
C VAL A 9 -9.01 9.31 -7.08
N LEU A 10 -9.84 9.66 -8.08
CA LEU A 10 -9.97 11.03 -8.59
C LEU A 10 -11.04 11.77 -7.77
N PHE A 11 -10.64 12.84 -7.10
CA PHE A 11 -11.59 13.78 -6.50
C PHE A 11 -11.91 14.88 -7.53
N ASP A 12 -12.99 14.69 -8.28
CA ASP A 12 -13.64 15.76 -9.03
C ASP A 12 -14.39 16.66 -8.04
N ASN A 13 -13.78 17.78 -7.64
CA ASN A 13 -14.55 18.86 -7.03
C ASN A 13 -15.36 19.58 -8.12
N LEU A 14 -16.64 19.21 -8.21
CA LEU A 14 -17.77 19.93 -8.80
C LEU A 14 -17.51 20.75 -10.08
N VAL A 15 -17.99 20.26 -11.23
CA VAL A 15 -18.58 21.14 -12.25
C VAL A 15 -19.96 20.60 -12.63
N LYS A 16 -21.01 21.23 -12.09
CA LYS A 16 -22.37 21.13 -12.63
C LYS A 16 -22.49 22.05 -13.85
N VAL A 17 -22.84 21.45 -14.99
CA VAL A 17 -23.53 21.99 -16.19
C VAL A 17 -23.17 23.42 -16.63
N GLY A 18 -22.46 23.51 -17.77
CA GLY A 18 -22.40 24.71 -18.60
C GLY A 18 -20.98 25.22 -18.84
N ILE A 19 -20.52 25.15 -20.10
CA ILE A 19 -19.22 25.58 -20.63
C ILE A 19 -18.06 24.64 -20.27
N VAL A 20 -17.52 23.95 -21.27
CA VAL A 20 -16.26 23.18 -21.17
C VAL A 20 -15.13 24.15 -20.83
N ARG A 21 -14.72 24.17 -19.56
CA ARG A 21 -13.48 24.81 -19.11
C ARG A 21 -12.50 23.72 -18.71
N THR A 22 -11.30 23.73 -19.31
CA THR A 22 -10.18 22.92 -18.85
C THR A 22 -9.83 23.33 -17.42
N PRO A 23 -9.70 22.41 -16.46
CA PRO A 23 -9.34 22.75 -15.08
C PRO A 23 -7.93 23.35 -15.02
N GLU A 24 -7.77 24.40 -14.21
CA GLU A 24 -6.46 25.04 -13.97
C GLU A 24 -5.56 24.20 -13.04
N THR A 25 -6.18 23.42 -12.14
CA THR A 25 -5.49 22.55 -11.17
C THR A 25 -6.18 21.20 -11.06
N ALA A 26 -5.40 20.14 -10.84
CA ALA A 26 -5.92 18.79 -10.56
C ALA A 26 -5.18 18.18 -9.37
N HIS A 27 -5.89 17.40 -8.56
CA HIS A 27 -5.33 16.68 -7.41
C HIS A 27 -5.55 15.18 -7.59
N PHE A 28 -4.51 14.40 -7.34
CA PHE A 28 -4.53 12.95 -7.45
C PHE A 28 -4.10 12.33 -6.13
N THR A 29 -4.70 11.20 -5.78
CA THR A 29 -4.25 10.36 -4.67
C THR A 29 -4.14 8.93 -5.18
N PHE A 30 -3.03 8.28 -4.85
CA PHE A 30 -2.73 6.91 -5.23
C PHE A 30 -2.65 6.06 -3.97
N ASP A 31 -3.40 4.95 -3.94
CA ASP A 31 -3.15 3.87 -2.98
C ASP A 31 -2.12 2.94 -3.61
N LEU A 32 -0.95 2.84 -2.97
CA LEU A 32 0.17 2.00 -3.39
C LEU A 32 0.30 0.83 -2.41
N ARG A 33 0.31 -0.39 -2.95
CA ARG A 33 0.43 -1.62 -2.17
C ARG A 33 1.53 -2.52 -2.73
N ALA A 34 2.26 -3.17 -1.83
CA ALA A 34 3.30 -4.12 -2.18
C ALA A 34 3.42 -5.20 -1.10
N GLU A 35 3.87 -6.39 -1.51
CA GLU A 35 4.02 -7.56 -0.64
C GLU A 35 5.35 -7.59 0.13
N THR A 36 6.27 -6.66 -0.13
CA THR A 36 7.51 -6.51 0.63
C THR A 36 7.87 -5.04 0.79
N ASN A 37 8.67 -4.71 1.82
CA ASN A 37 9.11 -3.34 2.05
C ASN A 37 10.01 -2.83 0.91
N GLU A 38 10.87 -3.68 0.34
CA GLU A 38 11.73 -3.34 -0.79
C GLU A 38 10.92 -3.07 -2.06
N ALA A 39 9.86 -3.85 -2.28
CA ALA A 39 8.93 -3.63 -3.39
C ALA A 39 8.16 -2.32 -3.21
N MET A 40 7.77 -1.96 -1.98
CA MET A 40 7.14 -0.68 -1.66
C MET A 40 8.08 0.51 -1.93
N GLU A 41 9.33 0.44 -1.47
CA GLU A 41 10.35 1.45 -1.74
C GLU A 41 10.55 1.65 -3.26
N SER A 42 10.70 0.55 -4.00
CA SER A 42 10.82 0.60 -5.46
C SER A 42 9.58 1.19 -6.14
N LEU A 43 8.38 0.90 -5.62
CA LEU A 43 7.11 1.39 -6.16
C LEU A 43 6.99 2.91 -5.97
N ILE A 44 7.32 3.42 -4.78
CA ILE A 44 7.34 4.85 -4.48
C ILE A 44 8.34 5.58 -5.38
N GLU A 45 9.57 5.05 -5.52
CA GLU A 45 10.60 5.64 -6.38
C GLU A 45 10.14 5.72 -7.85
N LYS A 46 9.50 4.65 -8.36
CA LYS A 46 8.95 4.63 -9.71
C LYS A 46 7.80 5.62 -9.89
N ALA A 47 6.92 5.74 -8.90
CA ALA A 47 5.82 6.70 -8.94
C ALA A 47 6.35 8.13 -9.03
N GLN A 48 7.30 8.50 -8.15
CA GLN A 48 7.93 9.82 -8.15
C GLN A 48 8.63 10.13 -9.49
N LYS A 49 9.46 9.21 -9.99
CA LYS A 49 10.12 9.37 -11.31
C LYS A 49 9.12 9.53 -12.46
N THR A 50 7.98 8.85 -12.38
CA THR A 50 6.94 8.94 -13.41
C THR A 50 6.21 10.28 -13.36
N ILE A 51 5.93 10.79 -12.16
CA ILE A 51 5.35 12.11 -11.94
C ILE A 51 6.28 13.19 -12.52
N GLU A 52 7.57 13.15 -12.18
CA GLU A 52 8.58 14.10 -12.68
C GLU A 52 8.70 14.08 -14.22
N LYS A 53 8.74 12.88 -14.81
CA LYS A 53 8.82 12.71 -16.27
C LYS A 53 7.56 13.24 -16.98
N THR A 54 6.41 13.16 -16.34
CA THR A 54 5.14 13.67 -16.88
C THR A 54 5.05 15.19 -16.77
N ALA A 55 5.55 15.77 -15.67
CA ALA A 55 5.50 17.22 -15.44
C ALA A 55 6.47 18.02 -16.34
N LYS A 56 7.64 17.46 -16.64
CA LYS A 56 8.70 18.18 -17.37
C LYS A 56 8.29 18.66 -18.77
N PRO A 57 7.62 17.87 -19.63
CA PRO A 57 7.14 18.33 -20.93
C PRO A 57 5.99 19.34 -20.86
N THR A 58 5.20 19.34 -19.79
CA THR A 58 3.97 20.13 -19.69
C THR A 58 4.18 21.51 -19.04
N SER A 59 5.40 21.80 -18.55
CA SER A 59 5.71 23.00 -17.75
C SER A 59 4.75 23.18 -16.56
N THR A 60 4.17 22.08 -16.09
CA THR A 60 3.22 22.07 -14.97
C THR A 60 3.99 21.99 -13.67
N MET A 61 3.62 22.83 -12.70
CA MET A 61 4.07 22.67 -11.32
C MET A 61 3.35 21.47 -10.70
N VAL A 62 4.09 20.46 -10.27
CA VAL A 62 3.53 19.27 -9.62
C VAL A 62 4.23 19.07 -8.28
N ASP A 63 3.46 19.20 -7.21
CA ASP A 63 3.89 18.83 -5.86
C ASP A 63 3.39 17.42 -5.54
N SER A 64 4.26 16.58 -4.99
CA SER A 64 3.90 15.22 -4.57
C SER A 64 4.51 14.90 -3.22
N LYS A 65 3.74 14.18 -2.39
CA LYS A 65 4.15 13.77 -1.04
C LYS A 65 3.59 12.39 -0.71
N VAL A 66 4.33 11.62 0.08
CA VAL A 66 3.86 10.35 0.65
C VAL A 66 3.30 10.67 2.04
N GLU A 67 1.99 10.49 2.23
CA GLU A 67 1.31 10.87 3.48
C GLU A 67 1.33 9.77 4.52
N ASN A 68 1.01 8.54 4.13
CA ASN A 68 0.85 7.40 5.03
C ASN A 68 1.59 6.20 4.46
N LEU A 69 2.51 5.64 5.26
CA LEU A 69 3.28 4.45 4.90
C LEU A 69 3.17 3.45 6.04
N LEU A 70 2.51 2.32 5.78
CA LEU A 70 2.43 1.20 6.70
C LEU A 70 3.47 0.14 6.30
N PRO A 71 4.21 -0.44 7.27
CA PRO A 71 5.11 -1.55 6.99
C PRO A 71 4.33 -2.77 6.49
N VAL A 72 4.97 -3.55 5.65
CA VAL A 72 4.44 -4.85 5.25
C VAL A 72 4.55 -5.84 6.42
N ALA A 73 3.59 -6.77 6.51
CA ALA A 73 3.61 -7.87 7.45
C ALA A 73 4.91 -8.68 7.38
N VAL A 74 5.66 -8.75 8.48
CA VAL A 74 6.84 -9.60 8.64
C VAL A 74 6.48 -10.79 9.52
N GLN A 75 6.72 -12.00 9.02
CA GLN A 75 6.40 -13.24 9.72
C GLN A 75 7.52 -13.67 10.65
N HIS A 76 7.18 -14.04 11.89
CA HIS A 76 8.10 -14.66 12.83
C HIS A 76 7.78 -16.17 12.96
N PRO A 77 8.66 -17.08 12.50
CA PRO A 77 8.38 -18.52 12.46
C PRO A 77 7.99 -19.11 13.83
N TYR A 78 8.73 -18.77 14.88
CA TYR A 78 8.41 -19.25 16.24
C TYR A 78 7.04 -18.78 16.74
N ALA A 79 6.66 -17.51 16.47
CA ALA A 79 5.35 -17.00 16.87
C ALA A 79 4.21 -17.71 16.13
N ILE A 80 4.42 -18.04 14.85
CA ILE A 80 3.47 -18.81 14.04
C ILE A 80 3.30 -20.23 14.59
N GLU A 81 4.40 -20.93 14.86
CA GLU A 81 4.34 -22.29 15.43
C GLU A 81 3.70 -22.28 16.82
N LEU A 82 4.04 -21.29 17.67
CA LEU A 82 3.41 -21.15 18.98
C LEU A 82 1.90 -20.93 18.88
N ALA A 83 1.43 -20.11 17.93
CA ALA A 83 0.00 -19.90 17.69
C ALA A 83 -0.68 -21.18 17.21
N LYS A 84 -0.03 -21.92 16.29
CA LYS A 84 -0.51 -23.20 15.79
C LYS A 84 -0.64 -24.25 16.90
N ASP A 85 0.36 -24.38 17.75
CA ASP A 85 0.36 -25.31 18.89
C ASP A 85 -0.78 -24.99 19.86
N ALA A 86 -0.99 -23.70 20.15
CA ALA A 86 -2.06 -23.25 21.03
C ALA A 86 -3.46 -23.56 20.45
N ILE A 87 -3.68 -23.27 19.16
CA ILE A 87 -4.95 -23.59 18.48
C ILE A 87 -5.20 -25.10 18.49
N THR A 88 -4.19 -25.89 18.11
CA THR A 88 -4.27 -27.36 18.07
C THR A 88 -4.62 -27.93 19.45
N THR A 89 -4.01 -27.39 20.51
CA THR A 89 -4.24 -27.85 21.89
C THR A 89 -5.67 -27.59 22.37
N VAL A 90 -6.27 -26.46 21.98
CA VAL A 90 -7.60 -26.05 22.48
C VAL A 90 -8.73 -26.56 21.59
N GLN A 91 -8.54 -26.54 20.26
CA GLN A 91 -9.61 -26.75 19.28
C GLN A 91 -9.37 -27.99 18.39
N GLY A 92 -8.18 -28.60 18.40
CA GLY A 92 -7.84 -29.69 17.48
C GLY A 92 -7.16 -29.21 16.19
N GLU A 93 -6.41 -30.11 15.56
CA GLU A 93 -5.59 -29.81 14.37
C GLU A 93 -6.46 -29.46 13.14
N GLU A 94 -7.67 -30.01 13.06
CA GLU A 94 -8.63 -29.76 11.99
C GLU A 94 -9.14 -28.30 11.93
N HIS A 95 -8.88 -27.51 12.98
CA HIS A 95 -9.22 -26.10 13.06
C HIS A 95 -8.02 -25.17 12.81
N VAL A 96 -6.86 -25.72 12.46
CA VAL A 96 -5.68 -24.94 12.04
C VAL A 96 -5.77 -24.69 10.54
N GLU A 97 -5.99 -23.43 10.17
CA GLU A 97 -5.96 -22.97 8.77
C GLU A 97 -4.54 -22.56 8.34
N PRO A 98 -4.20 -22.67 7.04
CA PRO A 98 -2.94 -22.17 6.52
C PRO A 98 -2.86 -20.64 6.63
N ILE A 99 -1.63 -20.11 6.64
CA ILE A 99 -1.41 -18.67 6.69
C ILE A 99 -2.08 -18.01 5.48
N TYR A 100 -2.94 -17.05 5.76
CA TYR A 100 -3.60 -16.22 4.76
C TYR A 100 -2.84 -14.90 4.58
N ILE A 101 -2.53 -14.55 3.33
CA ILE A 101 -1.94 -13.25 2.98
C ILE A 101 -3.09 -12.27 2.71
N SER A 102 -3.29 -11.32 3.61
CA SER A 102 -4.29 -10.27 3.44
C SER A 102 -3.76 -9.12 2.58
N PRO A 103 -4.58 -8.52 1.69
CA PRO A 103 -4.18 -7.37 0.87
C PRO A 103 -4.22 -6.03 1.62
N GLY A 104 -4.67 -6.01 2.89
CA GLY A 104 -4.72 -4.82 3.74
C GLY A 104 -3.39 -4.55 4.44
N GLY A 105 -3.16 -3.28 4.80
CA GLY A 105 -2.08 -2.88 5.71
C GLY A 105 -2.65 -2.61 7.11
N GLU A 106 -1.97 -3.09 8.14
CA GLU A 106 -2.32 -2.91 9.55
C GLU A 106 -1.18 -2.24 10.32
N ASP A 107 -1.50 -1.37 11.28
CA ASP A 107 -0.49 -0.68 12.11
C ASP A 107 0.27 -1.65 13.04
N PHE A 108 -0.32 -2.81 13.33
CA PHE A 108 0.33 -3.88 14.09
C PHE A 108 1.69 -4.29 13.50
N HIS A 109 1.91 -4.12 12.19
CA HIS A 109 3.17 -4.45 11.54
C HIS A 109 4.35 -3.56 12.00
N PHE A 110 4.09 -2.40 12.62
CA PHE A 110 5.15 -1.57 13.22
C PHE A 110 5.93 -2.30 14.32
N TYR A 111 5.30 -3.20 15.08
CA TYR A 111 6.01 -3.95 16.13
C TYR A 111 7.12 -4.83 15.56
N ALA A 112 6.80 -5.60 14.51
CA ALA A 112 7.78 -6.45 13.84
C ALA A 112 8.81 -5.63 13.05
N TYR A 113 8.40 -4.48 12.50
CA TYR A 113 9.30 -3.58 11.78
C TYR A 113 10.36 -2.92 12.68
N HIS A 114 9.97 -2.47 13.88
CA HIS A 114 10.88 -1.79 14.81
C HIS A 114 11.67 -2.72 15.72
N ALA A 115 11.17 -3.92 15.97
CA ALA A 115 11.86 -4.98 16.69
C ALA A 115 12.03 -6.20 15.78
N PRO A 116 12.89 -6.10 14.75
CA PRO A 116 13.15 -7.24 13.88
C PRO A 116 13.78 -8.38 14.68
N VAL A 117 13.39 -9.59 14.32
CA VAL A 117 13.80 -10.85 14.96
C VAL A 117 15.24 -11.23 14.62
#